data_AF-A0A963PJP5-F1
#
_entry.id   AF-A0A963PJP5-F1
#
_cell.length_a   1.000
_cell.length_b   1.000
_cell.length_c   1.000
_cell.angle_alpha   90.00
_cell.angle_beta   90.00
_cell.angle_gamma   90.00
#
_symmetry.space_group_name_H-M   'P 1'
#
loop_
_entity.id
_entity.type
_entity.pdbx_description
1 polymer ?
#
loop_
_entity_poly.entity_id
_entity_poly.type
_entity_poly.pdbx_seq_one_letter_code
_entity_poly.pdbx_strand_id
1 'polypeptide(L)'
;MAWLQANPEDAARVLQWQAQRMQLRQLARAVDLGETPASLIDVVAPTVAGARRRATWQQAAAVLLLVAAGVTGGRYWAQTALPATPEMMAASPPFVREAVLAHAVFVPEKRHPVEVEASDEAHLVQWLSRRLGAPLKVPSLATHGYRLLGGRLLPGEDTPRAQFMYENAQGTRITLYIAVFEPGQSPNPASFRSVQLDGEESFYWIEDRFGYALTGNVTGHDMQVMAREVYGQLQR
;
A
#
# COMPACT_ATOMS: atom_id res chain seq x y z
N MET A 1 32.89 12.66 -11.62
CA MET A 1 33.95 13.58 -11.16
C MET A 1 34.82 12.96 -10.06
N ALA A 2 34.25 12.40 -8.99
CA ALA A 2 35.01 11.83 -7.87
C ALA A 2 36.01 10.71 -8.25
N TRP A 3 35.67 9.84 -9.20
CA TRP A 3 36.54 8.71 -9.60
C TRP A 3 37.80 9.13 -10.37
N LEU A 4 37.73 10.18 -11.21
CA LEU A 4 38.88 10.70 -11.96
C LEU A 4 39.82 11.55 -11.08
N GLN A 5 39.32 12.10 -9.97
CA GLN A 5 40.15 12.78 -8.97
C GLN A 5 40.97 11.79 -8.14
N ALA A 6 40.45 10.57 -7.94
CA ALA A 6 41.13 9.52 -7.19
C ALA A 6 42.13 8.70 -8.04
N ASN A 7 42.02 8.74 -9.38
CA ASN A 7 42.84 7.94 -10.30
C ASN A 7 43.47 8.84 -11.38
N PRO A 8 44.68 9.40 -11.13
CA PRO A 8 45.31 10.39 -12.02
C PRO A 8 45.70 9.81 -13.39
N GLU A 9 46.00 8.52 -13.47
CA GLU A 9 46.30 7.83 -14.74
C GLU A 9 45.07 7.74 -15.65
N ASP A 10 43.88 7.55 -15.07
CA ASP A 10 42.62 7.53 -15.83
C ASP A 10 42.21 8.92 -16.31
N ALA A 11 42.46 9.95 -15.49
CA ALA A 11 42.29 11.33 -15.90
C ALA A 11 43.18 11.67 -17.10
N ALA A 12 44.44 11.20 -17.12
CA ALA A 12 45.36 11.39 -18.23
C ALA A 12 44.87 10.68 -19.52
N ARG A 13 44.34 9.45 -19.40
CA ARG A 13 43.75 8.70 -20.53
C ARG A 13 42.55 9.42 -21.14
N VAL A 14 41.64 9.91 -20.30
CA VAL A 14 40.45 10.65 -20.77
C VAL A 14 40.85 11.94 -21.50
N LEU A 15 41.85 12.67 -20.98
CA LEU A 15 42.36 13.88 -21.64
C LEU A 15 42.99 13.57 -23.01
N GLN A 16 43.75 12.47 -23.13
CA GLN A 16 44.28 12.01 -24.42
C GLN A 16 43.15 11.69 -25.42
N TRP A 17 42.12 10.97 -25.01
CA TRP A 17 40.98 10.66 -25.88
C TRP A 17 40.21 11.92 -26.31
N GLN A 18 40.05 12.89 -25.41
CA GLN A 18 39.43 14.16 -25.74
C GLN A 18 40.26 14.94 -26.76
N ALA A 19 41.58 15.00 -26.60
CA ALA A 19 42.49 15.64 -27.54
C ALA A 19 42.45 14.96 -28.92
N GLN A 20 42.50 13.64 -28.97
CA GLN A 20 42.42 12.87 -30.21
C GLN A 20 41.07 13.09 -30.93
N ARG A 21 39.97 13.11 -30.18
CA ARG A 21 38.64 13.38 -30.73
C ARG A 21 38.54 14.79 -31.31
N MET A 22 39.17 15.78 -30.67
CA MET A 22 39.20 17.14 -31.21
C MET A 22 40.01 17.23 -32.49
N GLN A 23 41.17 16.58 -32.57
CA GLN A 23 41.98 16.51 -33.79
C GLN A 23 41.24 15.84 -34.95
N LEU A 24 40.58 14.71 -34.71
CA LEU A 24 39.77 14.03 -35.73
C LEU A 24 38.62 14.91 -36.23
N ARG A 25 37.97 15.65 -35.34
CA ARG A 25 36.90 16.61 -35.74
C ARG A 25 37.44 17.78 -36.54
N GLN A 26 38.63 18.28 -36.20
CA GLN A 26 39.27 19.35 -36.97
C GLN A 26 39.65 18.86 -38.36
N LEU A 27 40.25 17.67 -38.49
CA LEU A 27 40.54 17.05 -39.77
C LEU A 27 39.27 16.82 -40.59
N ALA A 28 38.22 16.27 -39.98
CA ALA A 28 36.94 16.03 -40.66
C ALA A 28 36.26 17.33 -41.12
N ARG A 29 36.40 18.43 -40.38
CA ARG A 29 35.88 19.75 -40.78
C ARG A 29 36.75 20.45 -41.83
N ALA A 30 38.04 20.14 -41.89
CA ALA A 30 38.96 20.67 -42.89
C ALA A 30 38.78 20.02 -44.27
N VAL A 31 38.08 18.88 -44.33
CA VAL A 31 37.65 18.27 -45.59
C VAL A 31 36.41 19.02 -46.08
N ASP A 32 36.61 19.90 -47.05
CA ASP A 32 35.52 20.44 -47.85
C ASP A 32 35.10 19.39 -48.88
N LEU A 33 33.94 18.76 -48.66
CA LEU A 33 33.37 17.76 -49.57
C LEU A 33 32.64 18.40 -50.76
N GLY A 34 32.60 19.73 -50.84
CA GLY A 34 31.85 20.47 -51.85
C GLY A 34 30.34 20.30 -51.71
N GLU A 35 29.60 20.79 -52.69
CA GLU A 35 28.15 20.57 -52.76
C GLU A 35 27.86 19.08 -52.94
N THR A 36 27.00 18.54 -52.09
CA THR A 36 26.62 17.12 -52.17
C THR A 36 25.96 16.88 -53.53
N PRO A 37 26.49 15.97 -54.38
CA PRO A 37 25.93 15.70 -55.70
C PRO A 37 24.44 15.39 -55.61
N ALA A 38 23.62 16.04 -56.44
CA ALA A 38 22.16 15.84 -56.45
C ALA A 38 21.79 14.35 -56.64
N SER A 39 22.60 13.60 -57.37
CA SER A 39 22.46 12.15 -57.57
C SER A 39 22.55 11.32 -56.28
N LEU A 40 23.26 11.79 -55.24
CA LEU A 40 23.31 11.13 -53.94
C LEU A 40 22.11 11.52 -53.07
N ILE A 41 21.61 12.75 -53.21
CA ILE A 41 20.44 13.25 -52.47
C ILE A 41 19.17 12.54 -52.93
N ASP A 42 18.98 12.37 -54.24
CA ASP A 42 17.79 11.73 -54.82
C ASP A 42 17.67 10.25 -54.47
N VAL A 43 18.78 9.56 -54.19
CA VAL A 43 18.79 8.14 -53.80
C VAL A 43 18.50 7.97 -52.30
N VAL A 44 18.98 8.89 -51.46
CA VAL A 44 18.90 8.77 -49.99
C VAL A 44 17.65 9.44 -49.42
N ALA A 45 17.19 10.55 -49.99
CA ALA A 45 16.03 11.30 -49.48
C ALA A 45 14.73 10.46 -49.38
N PRO A 46 14.31 9.69 -50.40
CA PRO A 46 13.06 8.92 -50.32
C PRO A 46 13.15 7.73 -49.35
N THR A 47 14.32 7.10 -49.21
CA THR A 47 14.52 5.95 -48.30
C THR A 47 14.53 6.39 -46.84
N VAL A 48 15.21 7.51 -46.52
CA VAL A 48 15.23 8.08 -45.17
C VAL A 48 13.88 8.68 -44.77
N ALA A 49 13.17 9.32 -45.71
CA ALA A 49 11.82 9.83 -45.48
C ALA A 49 10.81 8.70 -45.19
N GLY A 50 10.86 7.60 -45.96
CA GLY A 50 10.02 6.42 -45.75
C GLY A 50 10.29 5.72 -44.41
N ALA A 51 11.56 5.57 -44.04
CA ALA A 51 11.96 4.97 -42.76
C ALA A 51 11.53 5.82 -41.55
N ARG A 52 11.68 7.14 -41.62
CA ARG A 52 11.22 8.07 -40.57
C ARG A 52 9.70 8.02 -40.40
N ARG A 53 8.94 8.02 -41.49
CA ARG A 53 7.47 7.93 -41.44
C ARG A 53 7.04 6.59 -40.81
N ARG A 54 7.63 5.47 -41.18
CA ARG A 54 7.29 4.16 -40.58
C ARG A 54 7.58 4.13 -39.08
N ALA A 55 8.71 4.69 -38.64
CA ALA A 55 9.09 4.76 -37.23
C ALA A 55 8.13 5.64 -36.40
N THR A 56 7.69 6.79 -36.93
CA THR A 56 6.76 7.67 -36.20
C THR A 56 5.37 7.06 -36.05
N TRP A 57 4.89 6.32 -37.06
CA TRP A 57 3.60 5.62 -36.97
C TRP A 57 3.65 4.43 -36.00
N GLN A 58 4.77 3.71 -35.94
CA GLN A 58 4.97 2.63 -34.96
C GLN A 58 5.07 3.17 -33.53
N GLN A 59 5.75 4.30 -33.33
CA GLN A 59 5.81 4.98 -32.04
C GLN A 59 4.44 5.50 -31.60
N ALA A 60 3.67 6.11 -32.50
CA ALA A 60 2.32 6.57 -32.21
C ALA A 60 1.37 5.40 -31.84
N ALA A 61 1.47 4.27 -32.56
CA ALA A 61 0.71 3.07 -32.24
C ALA A 61 1.09 2.48 -30.87
N ALA A 62 2.39 2.47 -30.51
CA ALA A 62 2.85 2.01 -29.21
C ALA A 62 2.35 2.89 -28.06
N VAL A 63 2.36 4.22 -28.21
CA VAL A 63 1.79 5.16 -27.23
C VAL A 63 0.30 4.93 -27.06
N LEU A 64 -0.45 4.76 -28.16
CA LEU A 64 -1.88 4.46 -28.09
C LEU A 64 -2.18 3.14 -27.39
N LEU A 65 -1.38 2.09 -27.63
CA LEU A 65 -1.52 0.81 -26.95
C LEU A 65 -1.19 0.91 -25.46
N LEU A 66 -0.15 1.65 -25.06
CA LEU A 66 0.18 1.88 -23.64
C LEU A 66 -0.89 2.69 -22.93
N VAL A 67 -1.44 3.73 -23.58
CA VAL A 67 -2.56 4.51 -23.03
C VAL A 67 -3.81 3.64 -22.95
N ALA A 68 -4.14 2.86 -23.98
CA ALA A 68 -5.29 1.96 -23.96
C ALA A 68 -5.15 0.90 -22.86
N ALA A 69 -3.97 0.27 -22.72
CA ALA A 69 -3.69 -0.70 -21.66
C ALA A 69 -3.70 -0.07 -20.27
N GLY A 70 -3.20 1.17 -20.13
CA GLY A 70 -3.29 1.93 -18.88
C GLY A 70 -4.73 2.31 -18.52
N VAL A 71 -5.55 2.69 -19.50
CA VAL A 71 -6.96 3.02 -19.30
C VAL A 71 -7.79 1.78 -18.99
N THR A 72 -7.60 0.67 -19.71
CA THR A 72 -8.34 -0.58 -19.44
C THR A 72 -7.87 -1.25 -18.16
N GLY A 73 -6.56 -1.30 -17.92
CA GLY A 73 -5.97 -1.81 -16.68
C GLY A 73 -6.37 -0.95 -15.47
N GLY A 74 -6.30 0.37 -15.59
CA GLY A 74 -6.74 1.30 -14.53
C GLY A 74 -8.24 1.21 -14.26
N ARG A 75 -9.07 1.04 -15.28
CA ARG A 75 -10.53 0.85 -15.12
C ARG A 75 -10.87 -0.50 -14.50
N TYR A 76 -10.18 -1.57 -14.90
CA TYR A 76 -10.38 -2.89 -14.30
C TYR A 76 -10.00 -2.88 -12.82
N TRP A 77 -8.87 -2.27 -12.47
CA TRP A 77 -8.41 -2.14 -11.08
C TRP A 77 -9.34 -1.26 -10.23
N ALA A 78 -9.83 -0.15 -10.80
CA ALA A 78 -10.80 0.73 -10.14
C ALA A 78 -12.22 0.13 -10.02
N GLN A 79 -12.55 -0.89 -10.82
CA GLN A 79 -13.82 -1.62 -10.72
C GLN A 79 -13.76 -2.78 -9.72
N THR A 80 -12.57 -3.33 -9.46
CA THR A 80 -12.35 -4.38 -8.47
C THR A 80 -12.08 -3.85 -7.05
N ALA A 81 -11.59 -2.62 -6.92
CA ALA A 81 -11.57 -1.91 -5.65
C ALA A 81 -12.96 -1.34 -5.40
N LEU A 82 -13.71 -1.90 -4.44
CA LEU A 82 -14.92 -1.26 -3.93
C LEU A 82 -14.51 0.11 -3.36
N PRO A 83 -14.90 1.25 -3.96
CA PRO A 83 -14.62 2.53 -3.35
C PRO A 83 -15.56 2.66 -2.15
N ALA A 84 -15.06 2.43 -0.94
CA ALA A 84 -15.72 3.00 0.23
C ALA A 84 -15.57 4.52 0.10
N THR A 85 -16.65 5.20 -0.25
CA THR A 85 -16.64 6.66 -0.41
C THR A 85 -16.34 7.32 0.95
N PRO A 86 -15.71 8.51 0.98
CA PRO A 86 -15.55 9.30 2.21
C PRO A 86 -16.86 9.46 3.01
N GLU A 87 -18.00 9.43 2.31
CA GLU A 87 -19.34 9.44 2.88
C GLU A 87 -19.66 8.21 3.75
N MET A 88 -19.20 7.00 3.37
CA MET A 88 -19.38 5.79 4.18
C MET A 88 -18.60 5.86 5.50
N MET A 89 -17.40 6.45 5.48
CA MET A 89 -16.63 6.68 6.70
C MET A 89 -17.33 7.71 7.60
N ALA A 90 -17.81 8.80 7.02
CA ALA A 90 -18.53 9.84 7.75
C ALA A 90 -19.84 9.35 8.38
N ALA A 91 -20.50 8.36 7.75
CA ALA A 91 -21.71 7.71 8.27
C ALA A 91 -21.43 6.57 9.27
N SER A 92 -20.17 6.17 9.45
CA SER A 92 -19.80 5.10 10.38
C SER A 92 -19.68 5.62 11.82
N PRO A 93 -19.91 4.78 12.84
CA PRO A 93 -19.71 5.17 14.23
C PRO A 93 -18.25 5.63 14.50
N PRO A 94 -18.02 6.60 15.41
CA PRO A 94 -16.70 7.19 15.65
C PRO A 94 -15.57 6.18 15.92
N PHE A 95 -15.88 5.11 16.67
CA PHE A 95 -14.91 4.07 17.02
C PHE A 95 -14.32 3.34 15.80
N VAL A 96 -15.01 3.33 14.66
CA VAL A 96 -14.52 2.68 13.43
C VAL A 96 -13.34 3.47 12.87
N ARG A 97 -13.44 4.80 12.87
CA ARG A 97 -12.32 5.67 12.49
C ARG A 97 -11.16 5.55 13.48
N GLU A 98 -11.45 5.50 14.78
CA GLU A 98 -10.42 5.27 15.81
C GLU A 98 -9.68 3.94 15.56
N ALA A 99 -10.39 2.87 15.20
CA ALA A 99 -9.81 1.57 14.92
C ALA A 99 -8.81 1.62 13.76
N VAL A 100 -9.16 2.30 12.66
CA VAL A 100 -8.26 2.42 11.50
C VAL A 100 -7.04 3.27 11.81
N LEU A 101 -7.22 4.39 12.54
CA LEU A 101 -6.10 5.21 12.97
C LEU A 101 -5.17 4.44 13.92
N ALA A 102 -5.72 3.72 14.88
CA ALA A 102 -4.94 2.88 15.79
C ALA A 102 -4.17 1.79 15.03
N HIS A 103 -4.81 1.15 14.05
CA HIS A 103 -4.15 0.18 13.19
C HIS A 103 -2.93 0.78 12.49
N ALA A 104 -3.12 1.90 11.77
CA ALA A 104 -2.06 2.57 11.02
C ALA A 104 -0.89 3.03 11.91
N VAL A 105 -1.18 3.46 13.13
CA VAL A 105 -0.15 3.92 14.09
C VAL A 105 0.68 2.75 14.63
N PHE A 106 0.06 1.63 14.97
CA PHE A 106 0.75 0.56 15.73
C PHE A 106 1.28 -0.58 14.89
N VAL A 107 0.71 -0.85 13.71
CA VAL A 107 1.17 -1.93 12.84
C VAL A 107 2.65 -1.81 12.42
N PRO A 108 3.20 -0.61 12.14
CA PRO A 108 4.61 -0.48 11.76
C PRO A 108 5.62 -0.76 12.89
N GLU A 109 5.21 -0.75 14.16
CA GLU A 109 6.09 -0.88 15.32
C GLU A 109 6.62 -2.32 15.49
N LYS A 110 7.94 -2.51 15.43
CA LYS A 110 8.55 -3.85 15.46
C LYS A 110 9.01 -4.30 16.84
N ARG A 111 9.47 -3.37 17.68
CA ARG A 111 10.13 -3.68 18.95
C ARG A 111 9.12 -3.88 20.08
N HIS A 112 8.06 -3.07 20.09
CA HIS A 112 7.00 -3.13 21.09
C HIS A 112 5.62 -3.10 20.41
N PRO A 113 5.29 -4.15 19.63
CA PRO A 113 4.05 -4.19 18.85
C PRO A 113 2.81 -4.18 19.76
N VAL A 114 2.92 -4.66 21.00
CA VAL A 114 1.84 -4.75 21.99
C VAL A 114 2.34 -4.40 23.39
N GLU A 115 1.42 -4.12 24.31
CA GLU A 115 1.74 -3.87 25.72
C GLU A 115 1.89 -5.17 26.51
N VAL A 116 0.98 -6.11 26.26
CA VAL A 116 1.02 -7.45 26.84
C VAL A 116 1.04 -8.46 25.70
N GLU A 117 2.08 -9.29 25.69
CA GLU A 117 2.33 -10.33 24.69
C GLU A 117 1.35 -11.52 24.85
N ALA A 118 1.10 -12.22 23.74
CA ALA A 118 0.26 -13.42 23.70
C ALA A 118 0.76 -14.57 24.58
N SER A 119 2.05 -14.57 24.97
CA SER A 119 2.59 -15.57 25.91
C SER A 119 1.90 -15.52 27.28
N ASP A 120 1.30 -14.39 27.64
CA ASP A 120 0.50 -14.23 28.86
C ASP A 120 -0.95 -13.81 28.52
N GLU A 121 -1.57 -14.56 27.60
CA GLU A 121 -2.93 -14.29 27.11
C GLU A 121 -3.96 -14.19 28.25
N ALA A 122 -3.85 -15.05 29.27
CA ALA A 122 -4.76 -15.03 30.41
C ALA A 122 -4.67 -13.70 31.18
N HIS A 123 -3.46 -13.19 31.40
CA HIS A 123 -3.27 -11.87 32.00
C HIS A 123 -3.77 -10.75 31.09
N LEU A 124 -3.44 -10.77 29.79
CA LEU A 124 -3.89 -9.80 28.80
C LEU A 124 -5.42 -9.64 28.82
N VAL A 125 -6.15 -10.75 28.73
CA VAL A 125 -7.62 -10.75 28.74
C VAL A 125 -8.16 -10.24 30.06
N GLN A 126 -7.62 -10.71 31.19
CA GLN A 126 -8.06 -10.27 32.50
C GLN A 126 -7.82 -8.77 32.70
N TRP A 127 -6.65 -8.27 32.32
CA TRP A 127 -6.26 -6.87 32.45
C TRP A 127 -7.15 -5.98 31.59
N LEU A 128 -7.29 -6.27 30.29
CA LEU A 128 -8.16 -5.47 29.41
C LEU A 128 -9.63 -5.54 29.81
N SER A 129 -10.12 -6.71 30.24
CA SER A 129 -11.51 -6.83 30.73
C SER A 129 -11.77 -5.93 31.93
N ARG A 130 -10.82 -5.85 32.87
CA ARG A 130 -10.91 -4.93 34.02
C ARG A 130 -10.87 -3.47 33.58
N ARG A 131 -10.04 -3.12 32.59
CA ARG A 131 -9.92 -1.75 32.10
C ARG A 131 -11.16 -1.28 31.35
N LEU A 132 -11.79 -2.17 30.58
CA LEU A 132 -13.00 -1.88 29.80
C LEU A 132 -14.29 -2.07 30.61
N GLY A 133 -14.22 -2.66 31.80
CA GLY A 133 -15.39 -2.92 32.65
C GLY A 133 -16.33 -4.00 32.10
N ALA A 134 -15.85 -4.84 31.17
CA ALA A 134 -16.63 -5.89 30.54
C ALA A 134 -15.74 -7.11 30.21
N PRO A 135 -16.26 -8.35 30.31
CA PRO A 135 -15.48 -9.54 29.97
C PRO A 135 -15.15 -9.56 28.47
N LEU A 136 -13.86 -9.65 28.15
CA LEU A 136 -13.37 -9.78 26.78
C LEU A 136 -13.04 -11.23 26.45
N LYS A 137 -13.11 -11.55 25.17
CA LYS A 137 -12.65 -12.81 24.59
C LYS A 137 -11.66 -12.49 23.48
N VAL A 138 -10.65 -13.34 23.33
CA VAL A 138 -9.69 -13.24 22.23
C VAL A 138 -10.07 -14.28 21.19
N PRO A 139 -10.53 -13.88 20.00
CA PRO A 139 -10.82 -14.81 18.92
C PRO A 139 -9.51 -15.35 18.33
N SER A 140 -9.51 -16.61 17.94
CA SER A 140 -8.40 -17.23 17.22
C SER A 140 -8.57 -17.04 15.72
N LEU A 141 -7.49 -16.63 15.05
CA LEU A 141 -7.39 -16.54 13.58
C LEU A 141 -6.37 -17.53 13.02
N ALA A 142 -6.02 -18.56 13.79
CA ALA A 142 -5.01 -19.54 13.42
C ALA A 142 -5.35 -20.30 12.12
N THR A 143 -6.64 -20.55 11.86
CA THR A 143 -7.13 -21.18 10.62
C THR A 143 -6.78 -20.35 9.38
N HIS A 144 -6.65 -19.03 9.53
CA HIS A 144 -6.24 -18.09 8.49
C HIS A 144 -4.74 -17.80 8.48
N GLY A 145 -3.95 -18.53 9.28
CA GLY A 145 -2.50 -18.35 9.36
C GLY A 145 -2.06 -17.14 10.19
N TYR A 146 -2.97 -16.51 10.93
CA TYR A 146 -2.66 -15.39 11.83
C TYR A 146 -2.52 -15.88 13.26
N ARG A 147 -1.40 -15.54 13.90
CA ARG A 147 -1.19 -15.75 15.34
C ARG A 147 -1.42 -14.46 16.11
N LEU A 148 -1.94 -14.57 17.32
CA LEU A 148 -2.02 -13.44 18.24
C LEU A 148 -0.60 -12.98 18.60
N LEU A 149 -0.32 -11.68 18.45
CA LEU A 149 0.87 -11.05 19.01
C LEU A 149 0.61 -10.64 20.47
N GLY A 150 -0.57 -10.13 20.76
CA GLY A 150 -0.99 -9.71 22.08
C GLY A 150 -2.01 -8.59 22.00
N GLY A 151 -2.02 -7.70 22.98
CA GLY A 151 -2.93 -6.55 22.97
C GLY A 151 -2.45 -5.33 23.74
N ARG A 152 -3.25 -4.27 23.63
CA ARG A 152 -2.97 -2.95 24.18
C ARG A 152 -4.25 -2.21 24.56
N LEU A 153 -4.09 -1.25 25.46
CA LEU A 153 -5.16 -0.35 25.90
C LEU A 153 -5.04 0.98 25.13
N LEU A 154 -6.17 1.51 24.66
CA LEU A 154 -6.20 2.77 23.92
C LEU A 154 -7.22 3.73 24.54
N PRO A 155 -6.99 5.05 24.41
CA PRO A 155 -8.04 6.02 24.65
C PRO A 155 -9.10 5.93 23.54
N GLY A 156 -10.37 6.11 23.92
CA GLY A 156 -11.46 6.44 23.02
C GLY A 156 -12.13 7.73 23.47
N GLU A 157 -13.07 8.27 22.69
CA GLU A 157 -13.75 9.54 23.02
C GLU A 157 -14.23 9.63 24.48
N ASP A 158 -14.99 8.64 24.97
CA ASP A 158 -15.57 8.66 26.32
C ASP A 158 -15.20 7.45 27.20
N THR A 159 -14.82 6.32 26.60
CA THR A 159 -14.49 5.09 27.32
C THR A 159 -13.20 4.48 26.78
N PRO A 160 -12.45 3.72 27.61
CA PRO A 160 -11.26 3.02 27.15
C PRO A 160 -11.59 2.01 26.05
N ARG A 161 -10.57 1.69 25.26
CA ARG A 161 -10.64 0.83 24.08
C ARG A 161 -9.58 -0.24 24.19
N ALA A 162 -9.82 -1.41 23.60
CA ALA A 162 -8.84 -2.48 23.53
C ALA A 162 -8.49 -2.75 22.08
N GLN A 163 -7.24 -3.15 21.84
CA GLN A 163 -6.83 -3.68 20.55
C GLN A 163 -6.06 -4.98 20.75
N PHE A 164 -6.46 -6.01 20.01
CA PHE A 164 -5.65 -7.21 19.80
C PHE A 164 -4.96 -7.12 18.45
N MET A 165 -3.70 -7.49 18.39
CA MET A 165 -2.91 -7.50 17.16
C MET A 165 -2.56 -8.94 16.79
N TYR A 166 -2.69 -9.26 15.51
CA TYR A 166 -2.34 -10.56 14.95
C TYR A 166 -1.35 -10.37 13.81
N GLU A 167 -0.55 -11.39 13.55
CA GLU A 167 0.48 -11.39 12.51
C GLU A 167 0.49 -12.75 11.79
N ASN A 168 0.66 -12.74 10.47
CA ASN A 168 0.86 -13.98 9.70
C ASN A 168 2.35 -14.27 9.46
N ALA A 169 2.65 -15.38 8.77
CA ALA A 169 4.02 -15.79 8.46
C ALA A 169 4.78 -14.78 7.57
N GLN A 170 4.07 -13.96 6.81
CA GLN A 170 4.61 -12.93 5.93
C GLN A 170 4.85 -11.60 6.67
N GLY A 171 4.48 -11.50 7.95
CA GLY A 171 4.55 -10.27 8.74
C GLY A 171 3.42 -9.29 8.47
N THR A 172 2.39 -9.67 7.69
CA THR A 172 1.17 -8.89 7.56
C THR A 172 0.43 -8.89 8.89
N ARG A 173 -0.02 -7.71 9.32
CA ARG A 173 -0.72 -7.55 10.58
C ARG A 173 -2.15 -7.13 10.38
N ILE A 174 -3.00 -7.64 11.25
CA ILE A 174 -4.41 -7.24 11.37
C ILE A 174 -4.69 -6.94 12.83
N THR A 175 -5.64 -6.05 13.09
CA THR A 175 -6.00 -5.66 14.45
C THR A 175 -7.49 -5.79 14.67
N LEU A 176 -7.88 -6.37 15.81
CA LEU A 176 -9.24 -6.31 16.32
C LEU A 176 -9.34 -5.22 17.37
N TYR A 177 -10.06 -4.16 17.04
CA TYR A 177 -10.36 -3.06 17.93
C TYR A 177 -11.72 -3.27 18.60
N ILE A 178 -11.80 -2.97 19.90
CA ILE A 178 -12.97 -3.22 20.73
C ILE A 178 -13.31 -1.95 21.51
N ALA A 179 -14.54 -1.48 21.32
CA ALA A 179 -15.17 -0.43 22.11
C ALA A 179 -16.26 -1.04 22.99
N VAL A 180 -16.33 -0.60 24.25
CA VAL A 180 -17.42 -0.93 25.16
C VAL A 180 -18.18 0.35 25.49
N PHE A 181 -19.44 0.38 25.11
CA PHE A 181 -20.34 1.51 25.34
C PHE A 181 -21.04 1.37 26.69
N GLU A 182 -21.37 2.49 27.30
CA GLU A 182 -22.26 2.50 28.46
C GLU A 182 -23.68 2.08 28.05
N PRO A 183 -24.48 1.49 28.97
CA PRO A 183 -25.85 1.08 28.68
C PRO A 183 -26.68 2.23 28.08
N GLY A 184 -27.30 1.98 26.92
CA GLY A 184 -28.12 2.97 26.22
C GLY A 184 -27.34 3.98 25.37
N GLN A 185 -26.00 3.90 25.33
CA GLN A 185 -25.14 4.75 24.50
C GLN A 185 -24.52 4.03 23.31
N SER A 186 -24.81 2.73 23.13
CA SER A 186 -24.39 1.99 21.94
C SER A 186 -24.96 2.64 20.68
N PRO A 187 -24.17 2.81 19.60
CA PRO A 187 -24.73 3.18 18.31
C PRO A 187 -25.71 2.10 17.82
N ASN A 188 -26.57 2.44 16.86
CA ASN A 188 -27.55 1.49 16.32
C ASN A 188 -26.86 0.18 15.89
N PRO A 189 -27.45 -0.99 16.21
CA PRO A 189 -26.90 -2.29 15.82
C PRO A 189 -26.58 -2.30 14.33
N ALA A 190 -25.32 -2.56 14.00
CA ALA A 190 -24.84 -2.61 12.64
C ALA A 190 -24.52 -4.07 12.31
N SER A 191 -25.29 -4.65 11.39
CA SER A 191 -24.91 -5.92 10.75
C SER A 191 -23.75 -5.66 9.80
N PHE A 192 -22.61 -6.32 10.05
CA PHE A 192 -21.41 -6.41 9.20
C PHE A 192 -21.30 -5.37 8.07
N ARG A 193 -20.61 -4.26 8.36
CA ARG A 193 -20.28 -3.23 7.36
C ARG A 193 -18.77 -3.17 7.17
N SER A 194 -18.33 -2.78 5.97
CA SER A 194 -16.93 -2.45 5.73
C SER A 194 -16.78 -0.98 5.36
N VAL A 195 -15.65 -0.41 5.74
CA VAL A 195 -15.18 0.90 5.30
C VAL A 195 -13.71 0.79 4.94
N GLN A 196 -13.23 1.66 4.05
CA GLN A 196 -11.81 1.80 3.76
C GLN A 196 -11.33 3.21 4.08
N LEU A 197 -10.12 3.30 4.63
CA LEU A 197 -9.43 4.56 4.88
C LEU A 197 -7.94 4.37 4.56
N ASP A 198 -7.38 5.24 3.74
CA ASP A 198 -5.95 5.24 3.42
C ASP A 198 -5.38 3.87 2.96
N GLY A 199 -6.21 3.06 2.30
CA GLY A 199 -5.84 1.73 1.81
C GLY A 199 -6.00 0.59 2.83
N GLU A 200 -6.41 0.90 4.06
CA GLU A 200 -6.78 -0.08 5.08
C GLU A 200 -8.28 -0.36 5.04
N GLU A 201 -8.65 -1.64 5.01
CA GLU A 201 -10.05 -2.07 5.09
C GLU A 201 -10.41 -2.44 6.53
N SER A 202 -11.57 -1.97 6.99
CA SER A 202 -12.08 -2.23 8.32
C SER A 202 -13.50 -2.77 8.26
N PHE A 203 -13.69 -4.01 8.70
CA PHE A 203 -15.00 -4.61 8.90
C PHE A 203 -15.45 -4.39 10.33
N TYR A 204 -16.64 -3.84 10.53
CA TYR A 204 -17.16 -3.54 11.85
C TYR A 204 -18.59 -4.00 12.04
N TRP A 205 -18.92 -4.27 13.30
CA TRP A 205 -20.27 -4.60 13.76
C TRP A 205 -20.46 -4.13 15.19
N ILE A 206 -21.71 -4.00 15.60
CA ILE A 206 -22.10 -3.64 16.96
C ILE A 206 -23.03 -4.72 17.47
N GLU A 207 -22.69 -5.29 18.61
CA GLU A 207 -23.47 -6.32 19.30
C GLU A 207 -23.63 -5.91 20.77
N ASP A 208 -24.87 -5.83 21.26
CA ASP A 208 -25.21 -5.32 22.59
C ASP A 208 -24.55 -3.98 22.93
N ARG A 209 -23.50 -4.02 23.76
CA ARG A 209 -22.71 -2.87 24.20
C ARG A 209 -21.29 -2.85 23.64
N PHE A 210 -20.98 -3.75 22.71
CA PHE A 210 -19.65 -3.89 22.12
C PHE A 210 -19.65 -3.42 20.67
N GLY A 211 -18.71 -2.53 20.34
CA GLY A 211 -18.34 -2.22 18.97
C GLY A 211 -17.05 -2.92 18.62
N TYR A 212 -17.05 -3.69 17.53
CA TYR A 212 -15.87 -4.40 17.06
C TYR A 212 -15.49 -3.89 15.68
N ALA A 213 -14.20 -3.73 15.44
CA ALA A 213 -13.65 -3.40 14.12
C ALA A 213 -12.40 -4.24 13.86
N LEU A 214 -12.43 -5.06 12.81
CA LEU A 214 -11.29 -5.83 12.31
C LEU A 214 -10.66 -5.07 11.14
N THR A 215 -9.44 -4.59 11.31
CA THR A 215 -8.74 -3.73 10.35
C THR A 215 -7.44 -4.34 9.85
N GLY A 216 -7.16 -4.15 8.56
CA GLY A 216 -5.88 -4.48 7.94
C GLY A 216 -5.90 -4.48 6.41
N ASN A 217 -4.71 -4.58 5.85
CA ASN A 217 -4.47 -4.54 4.41
C ASN A 217 -4.45 -5.96 3.83
N VAL A 218 -5.63 -6.56 3.78
CA VAL A 218 -5.89 -7.92 3.25
C VAL A 218 -6.96 -7.81 2.18
N THR A 219 -7.01 -8.76 1.23
CA THR A 219 -8.08 -8.75 0.21
C THR A 219 -9.47 -8.76 0.88
N GLY A 220 -10.41 -7.99 0.36
CA GLY A 220 -11.70 -7.82 1.03
C GLY A 220 -12.53 -9.08 1.18
N HIS A 221 -12.31 -10.09 0.31
CA HIS A 221 -12.93 -11.40 0.50
C HIS A 221 -12.37 -12.12 1.74
N ASP A 222 -11.04 -12.23 1.85
CA ASP A 222 -10.39 -12.91 2.97
C ASP A 222 -10.68 -12.18 4.29
N MET A 223 -10.69 -10.84 4.26
CA MET A 223 -11.01 -10.02 5.41
C MET A 223 -12.46 -10.23 5.88
N GLN A 224 -13.41 -10.30 4.94
CA GLN A 224 -14.80 -10.60 5.26
C GLN A 224 -14.96 -11.99 5.89
N VAL A 225 -14.25 -13.00 5.38
CA VAL A 225 -14.31 -14.36 5.94
C VAL A 225 -13.77 -14.38 7.37
N MET A 226 -12.61 -13.76 7.61
CA MET A 226 -12.03 -13.64 8.96
C MET A 226 -12.97 -12.89 9.91
N ALA A 227 -13.56 -11.79 9.46
CA ALA A 227 -14.48 -11.00 10.29
C ALA A 227 -15.71 -11.82 10.71
N ARG A 228 -16.26 -12.64 9.80
CA ARG A 228 -17.37 -13.57 10.11
C ARG A 228 -16.96 -14.66 11.11
N GLU A 229 -15.75 -15.21 10.99
CA GLU A 229 -15.24 -16.19 11.95
C GLU A 229 -15.11 -15.57 13.34
N VAL A 230 -14.50 -14.38 13.44
CA VAL A 230 -14.36 -13.64 14.70
C VAL A 230 -15.71 -13.42 15.36
N TYR A 231 -16.70 -12.92 14.62
CA TYR A 231 -18.05 -12.75 15.14
C TYR A 231 -18.65 -14.05 15.67
N GLY A 232 -18.53 -15.14 14.92
CA GLY A 232 -19.05 -16.44 15.34
C GLY A 232 -18.35 -17.03 16.57
N GLN A 233 -17.11 -16.62 16.86
CA GLN A 233 -16.41 -16.99 18.09
C GLN A 233 -16.83 -16.11 19.28
N LEU A 234 -17.04 -14.81 19.07
CA LEU A 234 -17.42 -13.88 20.13
C LEU A 234 -18.84 -14.12 20.66
N GLN A 235 -19.72 -14.72 19.85
CA GLN A 235 -21.08 -15.09 20.25
C GLN A 235 -21.19 -16.36 21.11
N ARG A 236 -20.13 -17.17 21.21
CA ARG A 236 -20.11 -18.38 22.06
C ARG A 236 -19.48 -18.04 23.39
#